data_AF-A0A814KKI9-F1
#
_entry.id   AF-A0A814KKI9-F1
#
_cell.length_a   1.000
_cell.length_b   1.000
_cell.length_c   1.000
_cell.angle_alpha   90.00
_cell.angle_beta   90.00
_cell.angle_gamma   90.00
#
_symmetry.space_group_name_H-M   'P 1'
#
loop_
_entity.id
_entity.type
_entity.pdbx_description
1 polymer ?
#
loop_
_entity_poly.entity_id
_entity_poly.type
_entity_poly.pdbx_seq_one_letter_code
_entity_poly.pdbx_strand_id
1 'polypeptide(L)'
;LGGESKDSLLNVFRRLSKLRRQESFQFGLLESGYDIKTNTFWFIREASGHRGYVIVFNLHQSEQAHISLHDLTKHDVPSHIHYEYQWPQAPLSTSNKAHIDSDNLFIHPRSINIFWWMPKLVKPNILFKTAKEHTHNQ
;
A
#
# COMPACT_ATOMS: atom_id res chain seq x y z
N LEU A 1 32.65 4.44 -19.31
CA LEU A 1 31.31 5.07 -19.41
C LEU A 1 30.30 3.97 -19.68
N GLY A 2 29.51 3.57 -18.69
CA GLY A 2 28.53 2.48 -18.81
C GLY A 2 27.96 2.12 -17.44
N GLY A 3 26.94 2.88 -17.04
CA GLY A 3 26.41 2.95 -15.68
C GLY A 3 25.92 1.64 -15.09
N GLU A 4 26.10 1.53 -13.77
CA GLU A 4 25.71 0.45 -12.90
C GLU A 4 24.19 0.20 -12.95
N SER A 5 23.75 -0.61 -13.92
CA SER A 5 22.44 -1.22 -13.85
C SER A 5 22.49 -2.38 -12.86
N LYS A 6 21.52 -2.40 -11.95
CA LYS A 6 20.85 -3.57 -11.33
C LYS A 6 20.84 -3.45 -9.82
N ASP A 7 19.68 -3.04 -9.30
CA ASP A 7 19.28 -3.57 -8.00
C ASP A 7 19.28 -5.10 -8.14
N SER A 8 20.29 -5.75 -7.54
CA SER A 8 20.46 -7.20 -7.68
C SER A 8 19.20 -7.91 -7.16
N LEU A 9 18.86 -9.08 -7.71
CA LEU A 9 17.77 -9.90 -7.17
C LEU A 9 17.89 -10.14 -5.66
N LEU A 10 19.13 -10.15 -5.14
CA LEU A 10 19.43 -10.21 -3.72
C LEU A 10 18.96 -8.95 -2.96
N ASN A 11 19.14 -7.75 -3.51
CA ASN A 11 18.62 -6.52 -2.91
C ASN A 11 17.10 -6.49 -2.90
N VAL A 12 16.47 -6.91 -4.01
CA VAL A 12 15.02 -7.07 -4.09
C VAL A 12 14.53 -8.02 -3.00
N PHE A 13 15.13 -9.21 -2.91
CA PHE A 13 14.80 -10.21 -1.90
C PHE A 13 14.97 -9.68 -0.48
N ARG A 14 16.07 -9.00 -0.18
CA ARG A 14 16.33 -8.39 1.14
C ARG A 14 15.27 -7.33 1.48
N ARG A 15 14.86 -6.50 0.52
CA ARG A 15 13.81 -5.48 0.71
C ARG A 15 12.46 -6.12 0.99
N LEU A 16 12.03 -7.08 0.16
CA LEU A 16 10.78 -7.80 0.37
C LEU A 16 10.77 -8.58 1.69
N SER A 17 11.91 -9.14 2.09
CA SER A 17 12.06 -9.80 3.39
C SER A 17 11.92 -8.83 4.57
N LYS A 18 12.41 -7.59 4.44
CA LYS A 18 12.19 -6.53 5.44
C LYS A 18 10.73 -6.09 5.48
N LEU A 19 10.10 -5.93 4.31
CA LEU A 19 8.70 -5.54 4.18
C LEU A 19 7.76 -6.58 4.80
N ARG A 20 8.02 -7.87 4.59
CA ARG A 20 7.27 -8.98 5.19
C ARG A 20 7.27 -8.98 6.73
N ARG A 21 8.23 -8.31 7.37
CA ARG A 21 8.32 -8.18 8.83
C ARG A 21 7.49 -7.03 9.40
N GLN A 22 6.90 -6.18 8.57
CA GLN A 22 6.00 -5.12 9.05
C GLN A 22 4.69 -5.74 9.57
N GLU A 23 4.10 -5.15 10.60
CA GLU A 23 2.91 -5.69 11.28
C GLU A 23 1.73 -5.88 10.32
N SER A 24 1.52 -4.96 9.38
CA SER A 24 0.48 -5.10 8.35
C SER A 24 0.65 -6.35 7.48
N PHE A 25 1.89 -6.78 7.21
CA PHE A 25 2.15 -8.02 6.47
C PHE A 25 2.11 -9.28 7.35
N GLN A 26 2.35 -9.16 8.65
CA GLN A 26 2.31 -10.30 9.58
C GLN A 26 0.89 -10.60 10.06
N PHE A 27 0.14 -9.57 10.42
CA PHE A 27 -1.14 -9.68 11.13
C PHE A 27 -2.26 -8.88 10.47
N GLY A 28 -1.94 -8.02 9.51
CA GLY A 28 -2.94 -7.19 8.84
C GLY A 28 -3.89 -8.01 7.96
N LEU A 29 -5.11 -7.49 7.82
CA LEU A 29 -6.14 -8.00 6.93
C LEU A 29 -5.62 -8.02 5.50
N LEU A 30 -6.02 -9.04 4.74
CA LEU A 30 -5.71 -9.21 3.34
C LEU A 30 -6.99 -9.01 2.53
N GLU A 31 -6.97 -8.01 1.65
CA GLU A 31 -7.94 -7.87 0.56
C GLU A 31 -7.17 -8.05 -0.75
N SER A 32 -7.77 -8.71 -1.74
CA SER A 32 -7.16 -8.87 -3.05
C SER A 32 -8.20 -8.93 -4.14
N GLY A 33 -7.77 -8.61 -5.36
CA GLY A 33 -8.64 -8.63 -6.51
C GLY A 33 -7.86 -8.63 -7.82
N TYR A 34 -8.62 -8.79 -8.89
CA TYR A 34 -8.13 -8.72 -10.25
C TYR A 34 -9.06 -7.81 -11.04
N ASP A 35 -8.51 -6.76 -11.64
CA ASP A 35 -9.24 -5.91 -12.58
C ASP A 35 -8.97 -6.39 -14.00
N ILE A 36 -10.02 -6.91 -14.64
CA ILE A 36 -9.97 -7.40 -16.03
C ILE A 36 -9.69 -6.24 -17.00
N LYS A 37 -10.21 -5.04 -16.73
CA LYS A 37 -10.13 -3.90 -17.66
C LYS A 37 -8.69 -3.40 -17.80
N THR A 38 -7.97 -3.30 -16.69
CA THR A 38 -6.57 -2.89 -16.67
C THR A 38 -5.59 -4.06 -16.64
N ASN A 39 -6.11 -5.31 -16.69
CA ASN A 39 -5.36 -6.56 -16.55
C ASN A 39 -4.34 -6.50 -15.39
N THR A 40 -4.82 -6.06 -14.22
CA THR A 40 -3.99 -5.90 -13.04
C THR A 40 -4.46 -6.78 -11.90
N PHE A 41 -3.50 -7.43 -11.24
CA PHE A 41 -3.74 -8.09 -9.98
C PHE A 41 -3.28 -7.17 -8.86
N TRP A 42 -4.04 -7.10 -7.77
CA TRP A 42 -3.69 -6.26 -6.64
C TRP A 42 -4.03 -6.93 -5.32
N PHE A 43 -3.32 -6.52 -4.27
CA PHE A 43 -3.71 -6.86 -2.90
C PHE A 43 -3.31 -5.77 -1.92
N ILE A 44 -4.07 -5.68 -0.83
CA ILE A 44 -3.92 -4.72 0.25
C ILE A 44 -3.62 -5.48 1.54
N ARG A 45 -2.71 -4.92 2.34
CA ARG A 45 -2.41 -5.36 3.70
C ARG A 45 -2.54 -4.20 4.66
N GLU A 46 -3.47 -4.29 5.60
CA GLU A 46 -3.72 -3.23 6.58
C GLU A 46 -3.87 -3.76 8.00
N ALA A 47 -3.22 -3.12 8.96
CA ALA A 47 -3.38 -3.36 10.38
C ALA A 47 -3.61 -2.03 11.10
N SER A 48 -4.53 -2.02 12.07
CA SER A 48 -4.90 -0.81 12.81
C SER A 48 -3.69 -0.18 13.49
N GLY A 49 -3.45 1.12 13.23
CA GLY A 49 -2.32 1.87 13.79
C GLY A 49 -0.98 1.66 13.07
N HIS A 50 -0.93 0.83 12.03
CA HIS A 50 0.26 0.54 11.23
C HIS A 50 0.05 0.98 9.78
N ARG A 51 1.13 1.00 8.98
CA ARG A 51 1.04 1.40 7.57
C ARG A 51 0.09 0.48 6.78
N GLY A 52 -0.86 1.05 6.05
CA GLY A 52 -1.57 0.33 4.99
C GLY A 52 -0.66 0.17 3.79
N TYR A 53 -0.64 -1.00 3.16
CA TYR A 53 0.12 -1.28 1.95
C TYR A 53 -0.81 -1.74 0.84
N VAL A 54 -0.54 -1.27 -0.38
CA VAL A 54 -1.14 -1.83 -1.60
C VAL A 54 -0.04 -2.25 -2.55
N ILE A 55 -0.20 -3.44 -3.12
CA ILE A 55 0.72 -4.02 -4.08
C ILE A 55 -0.07 -4.24 -5.36
N VAL A 56 0.43 -3.70 -6.47
CA VAL A 56 -0.21 -3.79 -7.78
C VAL A 56 0.74 -4.43 -8.79
N PHE A 57 0.23 -5.41 -9.52
CA PHE A 57 0.91 -6.15 -10.57
C PHE A 57 0.23 -5.84 -11.88
N ASN A 58 0.94 -5.20 -12.80
CA ASN A 58 0.45 -5.07 -14.17
C ASN A 58 0.90 -6.28 -14.98
N LEU A 59 -0.08 -7.07 -15.46
CA LEU A 59 0.16 -8.29 -16.21
C LEU A 59 0.24 -8.06 -17.72
N HIS A 60 -0.01 -6.84 -18.22
CA HIS A 60 0.22 -6.50 -19.61
C HIS A 60 1.71 -6.64 -19.97
N GLN A 61 1.97 -7.14 -21.18
CA GLN A 61 3.33 -7.32 -21.68
C GLN A 61 3.99 -5.99 -22.09
N SER A 62 3.19 -5.05 -22.60
CA SER A 62 3.65 -3.80 -23.22
C SER A 62 2.87 -2.56 -22.81
N GLU A 63 1.68 -2.70 -22.24
CA GLU A 63 0.79 -1.58 -21.93
C GLU A 63 0.92 -1.14 -20.47
N GLN A 64 0.94 0.18 -20.26
CA GLN A 64 0.85 0.75 -18.93
C GLN A 64 -0.60 0.74 -18.47
N ALA A 65 -0.84 0.36 -17.22
CA ALA A 65 -2.16 0.44 -16.61
C ALA A 65 -2.32 1.78 -15.90
N HIS A 66 -3.47 2.43 -16.07
CA HIS A 66 -3.89 3.59 -15.29
C HIS A 66 -4.95 3.15 -14.29
N ILE A 67 -4.71 3.39 -13.01
CA ILE A 67 -5.47 2.82 -11.89
C ILE A 67 -5.80 3.90 -10.86
N SER A 68 -7.03 3.86 -10.36
CA SER A 68 -7.42 4.51 -9.09
C SER A 68 -7.53 3.45 -7.99
N LEU A 69 -6.89 3.69 -6.85
CA LEU A 69 -7.03 2.80 -5.68
C LEU A 69 -8.45 2.84 -5.10
N HIS A 70 -9.14 3.98 -5.17
CA HIS A 70 -10.51 4.10 -4.67
C HIS A 70 -11.50 3.27 -5.51
N ASP A 71 -11.20 3.05 -6.79
CA ASP A 71 -11.98 2.15 -7.64
C ASP A 71 -11.67 0.68 -7.34
N LEU A 72 -10.44 0.36 -6.91
CA LEU A 72 -10.02 -1.01 -6.63
C LEU A 72 -10.53 -1.53 -5.28
N THR A 73 -10.64 -0.66 -4.27
CA THR A 73 -10.89 -1.11 -2.89
C THR A 73 -11.92 -0.24 -2.16
N LYS A 74 -12.58 -0.85 -1.15
CA LYS A 74 -13.49 -0.15 -0.24
C LYS A 74 -12.78 0.48 0.96
N HIS A 75 -11.46 0.34 1.07
CA HIS A 75 -10.67 0.91 2.15
C HIS A 75 -10.62 2.44 2.07
N ASP A 76 -10.51 3.12 3.22
CA ASP A 76 -10.31 4.59 3.30
C ASP A 76 -8.85 4.94 2.97
N VAL A 77 -8.48 4.75 1.71
CA VAL A 77 -7.18 5.15 1.17
C VAL A 77 -7.13 6.68 1.12
N PRO A 78 -6.07 7.34 1.61
CA PRO A 78 -5.94 8.79 1.47
C PRO A 78 -5.64 9.17 0.02
N SER A 79 -6.06 10.37 -0.37
CA SER A 79 -5.79 10.93 -1.71
C SER A 79 -4.30 11.02 -2.07
N HIS A 80 -3.43 11.00 -1.07
CA HIS A 80 -1.99 11.03 -1.24
C HIS A 80 -1.36 9.85 -0.51
N ILE A 81 -0.61 9.04 -1.26
CA ILE A 81 0.10 7.85 -0.76
C ILE A 81 1.59 7.96 -1.05
N HIS A 82 2.38 7.09 -0.45
CA HIS A 82 3.81 7.02 -0.67
C HIS A 82 4.18 5.88 -1.60
N TYR A 83 5.09 6.14 -2.53
CA TYR A 83 5.75 5.11 -3.32
C TYR A 83 6.86 4.43 -2.53
N GLU A 84 6.80 3.11 -2.39
CA GLU A 84 7.88 2.34 -1.75
C GLU A 84 8.84 1.78 -2.79
N TYR A 85 8.31 1.15 -3.84
CA TYR A 85 9.09 0.26 -4.68
C TYR A 85 8.44 -0.07 -6.03
N GLN A 86 9.27 -0.18 -7.07
CA GLN A 86 8.95 -0.81 -8.35
C GLN A 86 9.85 -2.03 -8.54
N TRP A 87 9.40 -3.07 -9.23
CA TRP A 87 10.28 -4.07 -9.84
C TRP A 87 9.83 -4.28 -11.29
N PRO A 88 10.74 -4.42 -12.29
CA PRO A 88 12.19 -4.61 -12.18
C PRO A 88 13.04 -3.34 -12.05
N GLN A 89 12.42 -2.16 -12.09
CA GLN A 89 13.16 -0.89 -11.97
C GLN A 89 13.64 -0.66 -10.53
N ALA A 90 14.71 0.10 -10.33
CA ALA A 90 15.16 0.47 -8.98
C ALA A 90 14.15 1.43 -8.33
N PRO A 91 14.10 1.53 -6.98
CA PRO A 91 13.30 2.56 -6.34
C PRO A 91 13.71 3.94 -6.84
N LEU A 92 12.72 4.83 -7.01
CA LEU A 92 12.98 6.26 -7.22
C LEU A 92 13.90 6.75 -6.08
N SER A 93 14.91 7.57 -6.40
CA SER A 93 15.91 8.01 -5.42
C SER A 93 15.24 8.51 -4.13
N THR A 94 15.84 8.21 -2.98
CA THR A 94 15.33 8.51 -1.63
C THR A 94 15.02 10.00 -1.37
N SER A 95 15.44 10.89 -2.25
CA SER A 95 15.07 12.32 -2.27
C SER A 95 13.63 12.59 -2.70
N ASN A 96 12.97 11.64 -3.37
CA ASN A 96 11.59 11.75 -3.84
C ASN A 96 10.72 10.65 -3.21
N LYS A 97 10.50 10.72 -1.89
CA LYS A 97 9.25 10.19 -1.31
C LYS A 97 8.09 11.06 -1.79
N ALA A 98 7.85 11.06 -3.09
CA ALA A 98 6.78 11.82 -3.71
C ALA A 98 5.48 11.29 -3.14
N HIS A 99 4.66 12.20 -2.60
CA HIS A 99 3.25 11.92 -2.43
C HIS A 99 2.68 11.72 -3.84
N ILE A 100 2.08 10.56 -4.07
CA ILE A 100 1.42 10.21 -5.33
C ILE A 100 -0.07 10.27 -5.10
N ASP A 101 -0.78 10.80 -6.09
CA ASP A 101 -2.23 10.79 -6.13
C ASP A 101 -2.75 9.34 -6.25
N SER A 102 -3.53 8.91 -5.27
CA SER A 102 -4.10 7.54 -5.23
C SER A 102 -5.07 7.26 -6.37
N ASP A 103 -5.61 8.28 -7.04
CA ASP A 103 -6.54 8.13 -8.17
C ASP A 103 -5.85 8.09 -9.52
N ASN A 104 -4.56 8.45 -9.58
CA ASN A 104 -3.83 8.62 -10.82
C ASN A 104 -2.51 7.85 -10.82
N LEU A 105 -2.61 6.52 -10.66
CA LEU A 105 -1.46 5.63 -10.66
C LEU A 105 -1.17 5.06 -12.05
N PHE A 106 0.08 5.21 -12.49
CA PHE A 106 0.57 4.69 -13.76
C PHE A 106 1.50 3.49 -13.51
N ILE A 107 1.02 2.28 -13.77
CA ILE A 107 1.72 1.04 -13.45
C ILE A 107 2.36 0.48 -14.72
N HIS A 108 3.69 0.47 -14.78
CA HIS A 108 4.43 -0.02 -15.94
C HIS A 108 4.11 -1.49 -16.28
N PRO A 109 4.17 -1.89 -17.56
CA PRO A 109 3.95 -3.29 -17.95
C PRO A 109 4.94 -4.24 -17.26
N ARG A 110 4.47 -5.45 -16.92
CA ARG A 110 5.26 -6.50 -16.24
C ARG A 110 5.97 -6.01 -14.99
N SER A 111 5.34 -5.10 -14.25
CA SER A 111 5.93 -4.52 -13.05
C SER A 111 5.11 -4.77 -11.80
N ILE A 112 5.82 -4.79 -10.68
CA ILE A 112 5.25 -4.85 -9.34
C ILE A 112 5.48 -3.49 -8.70
N ASN A 113 4.42 -2.86 -8.20
CA ASN A 113 4.48 -1.55 -7.56
C ASN A 113 3.94 -1.69 -6.14
N ILE A 114 4.67 -1.13 -5.18
CA ILE A 114 4.30 -1.16 -3.77
C ILE A 114 4.13 0.28 -3.30
N PHE A 115 2.95 0.58 -2.78
CA PHE A 115 2.61 1.86 -2.19
C PHE A 115 2.20 1.66 -0.73
N TRP A 116 2.28 2.72 0.07
CA TRP A 116 1.79 2.69 1.44
C TRP A 116 1.22 4.02 1.89
N TRP A 117 0.40 3.96 2.93
CA TRP A 117 -0.14 5.12 3.64
C TRP A 117 -0.17 4.86 5.15
N MET A 118 -0.32 5.92 5.93
CA MET A 118 -0.73 5.78 7.33
C MET A 118 -2.26 5.89 7.40
N PRO A 119 -2.98 4.85 7.85
CA PRO A 119 -4.41 4.94 8.09
C PRO A 119 -4.69 6.08 9.08
N LYS A 120 -5.81 6.78 8.88
CA LYS A 120 -6.28 7.73 9.89
C LYS A 120 -6.46 6.95 11.18
N LEU A 121 -5.81 7.41 12.26
CA LEU A 121 -6.12 6.90 13.58
C LEU A 121 -7.61 7.12 13.80
N VAL A 122 -8.38 6.03 13.85
CA VAL A 122 -9.74 6.07 14.36
C VAL A 122 -9.57 6.52 15.81
N LYS A 123 -9.82 7.82 16.06
CA LYS A 123 -9.85 8.33 17.44
C LYS A 123 -10.82 7.41 18.16
N PRO A 124 -10.42 6.78 19.28
CA PRO A 124 -11.37 5.98 20.04
C PRO A 124 -12.53 6.89 20.38
N ASN A 125 -13.68 6.66 19.73
CA ASN A 125 -14.88 7.40 20.03
C ASN A 125 -15.16 7.15 21.50
N ILE A 126 -15.43 8.24 22.21
CA ILE A 126 -15.74 8.33 23.62
C ILE A 126 -16.97 7.45 23.89
N LEU A 127 -16.74 6.15 24.12
CA LEU A 127 -17.74 5.17 24.57
C LEU A 127 -17.58 4.85 26.07
N PHE A 128 -16.69 5.55 26.76
CA PHE A 128 -16.48 5.43 28.22
C PHE A 128 -17.11 6.58 29.01
N LYS A 129 -18.29 7.07 28.62
CA LYS A 129 -19.04 8.07 29.42
C LYS A 129 -20.37 7.60 30.03
N THR A 130 -20.77 6.34 29.90
CA THR A 130 -22.03 5.83 30.48
C THR A 130 -21.86 4.73 31.53
N ALA A 131 -20.73 4.68 32.23
CA ALA A 131 -20.53 3.72 33.34
C ALA A 131 -20.37 4.36 34.73
N LYS A 132 -20.75 5.63 34.92
CA LYS A 132 -20.63 6.32 36.23
C LYS A 132 -21.88 7.02 36.77
N GLU A 133 -23.06 6.85 36.17
CA GLU A 133 -24.30 7.49 36.68
C GLU A 133 -25.34 6.52 37.29
N HIS A 134 -25.04 5.22 37.42
CA HIS A 134 -25.96 4.24 38.03
C HIS A 134 -25.49 3.64 39.36
N THR A 135 -24.81 4.42 40.20
CA THR A 135 -24.55 4.04 41.60
C THR A 135 -24.64 5.24 42.54
N HIS A 136 -25.79 5.94 42.54
CA HIS A 136 -26.23 6.76 43.68
C HIS A 136 -27.74 7.00 43.58
N ASN A 137 -28.51 5.97 43.97
CA ASN A 137 -29.87 6.07 44.48
C ASN A 137 -30.39 4.64 44.68
N GLN A 138 -29.96 3.97 45.76
CA GLN A 138 -30.75 3.04 46.58
C GLN A 138 -30.07 2.91 47.94
#